data_AF-A0A7X6TPM7-F1
#
_entry.id   AF-A0A7X6TPM7-F1
#
_cell.length_a   1.000
_cell.length_b   1.000
_cell.length_c   1.000
_cell.angle_alpha   90.00
_cell.angle_beta   90.00
_cell.angle_gamma   90.00
#
_symmetry.space_group_name_H-M   'P 1'
#
loop_
_entity.id
_entity.type
_entity.pdbx_description
1 polymer ?
#
loop_
_entity_poly.entity_id
_entity_poly.type
_entity_poly.pdbx_seq_one_letter_code
_entity_poly.pdbx_strand_id
1 'polypeptide(L)'
;MINAKEFVAAFAELQEKTNIPADVIIDALKQSLILAYQKKFQEKNANINAKARVDVDETNGSIRFYAQKDVIDKPDDNSYDSSYEILLSDAKK
;
A
#
# COMPACT_ATOMS: atom_id res chain seq x y z
N MET A 1 13.42 8.77 -4.75
CA MET A 1 12.10 9.31 -4.39
C MET A 1 11.42 9.67 -5.70
N ILE A 2 10.24 9.12 -6.01
CA ILE A 2 9.52 9.48 -7.24
C ILE A 2 9.22 10.98 -7.16
N ASN A 3 9.63 11.75 -8.16
CA ASN A 3 9.38 13.19 -8.17
C ASN A 3 7.92 13.43 -8.50
N ALA A 4 7.24 14.00 -7.52
CA ALA A 4 5.80 14.11 -7.45
C ALA A 4 5.20 14.97 -8.60
N LYS A 5 5.99 15.94 -9.09
CA LYS A 5 5.62 16.81 -10.23
C LYS A 5 5.73 16.10 -11.59
N GLU A 6 6.73 15.24 -11.75
CA GLU A 6 6.90 14.41 -12.95
C GLU A 6 5.82 13.33 -13.02
N PHE A 7 5.40 12.84 -11.86
CA PHE A 7 4.35 11.84 -11.74
C PHE A 7 3.00 12.36 -12.24
N VAL A 8 2.53 13.49 -11.72
CA VAL A 8 1.26 14.11 -12.15
C VAL A 8 1.30 14.49 -13.64
N ALA A 9 2.43 15.03 -14.12
CA ALA A 9 2.60 15.36 -15.53
C ALA A 9 2.51 14.11 -16.44
N ALA A 10 3.10 12.98 -16.01
CA ALA A 10 3.04 11.73 -16.76
C ALA A 10 1.60 11.18 -16.88
N PHE A 11 0.76 11.30 -15.85
CA PHE A 11 -0.65 10.89 -15.95
C PHE A 11 -1.47 11.80 -16.86
N ALA A 12 -1.23 13.11 -16.83
CA ALA A 12 -1.89 14.04 -17.73
C ALA A 12 -1.58 13.70 -19.20
N GLU A 13 -0.32 13.41 -19.52
CA GLU A 13 0.09 12.97 -20.85
C GLU A 13 -0.52 11.60 -21.22
N LEU A 14 -0.62 10.68 -20.26
CA LEU A 14 -1.25 9.37 -20.45
C LEU A 14 -2.75 9.49 -20.74
N GLN A 15 -3.44 10.39 -20.04
CA GLN A 15 -4.86 10.68 -20.26
C GLN A 15 -5.11 11.22 -21.68
N GLU A 16 -4.26 12.13 -22.17
CA GLU A 16 -4.36 12.64 -23.55
C GLU A 16 -4.17 11.53 -24.60
N LYS A 17 -3.28 10.57 -24.34
CA LYS A 17 -2.96 9.48 -25.30
C LYS A 17 -3.93 8.31 -25.26
N THR A 18 -4.46 7.98 -24.08
CA THR A 18 -5.25 6.76 -23.86
C THR A 18 -6.74 7.01 -23.66
N ASN A 19 -7.14 8.27 -23.48
CA ASN A 19 -8.50 8.69 -23.12
C ASN A 19 -9.02 8.02 -21.84
N ILE A 20 -8.11 7.58 -20.95
CA ILE A 20 -8.43 7.02 -19.64
C ILE A 20 -8.30 8.14 -18.60
N PRO A 21 -9.32 8.40 -17.79
CA PRO A 21 -9.25 9.36 -16.70
C PRO A 21 -8.09 9.08 -15.73
N ALA A 22 -7.35 10.13 -15.32
CA ALA A 22 -6.17 9.98 -14.48
C ALA A 22 -6.45 9.29 -13.13
N ASP A 23 -7.62 9.51 -12.54
CA ASP A 23 -8.10 8.86 -11.31
C ASP A 23 -8.17 7.34 -11.45
N VAL A 24 -8.67 6.83 -12.59
CA VAL A 24 -8.73 5.40 -12.88
C VAL A 24 -7.33 4.78 -12.94
N ILE A 25 -6.38 5.49 -13.54
CA ILE A 25 -4.99 5.00 -13.65
C ILE A 25 -4.31 5.02 -12.27
N ILE A 26 -4.54 6.08 -11.49
CA ILE A 26 -4.03 6.20 -10.12
C ILE A 26 -4.58 5.07 -9.24
N ASP A 27 -5.88 4.75 -9.35
CA ASP A 27 -6.49 3.68 -8.58
C ASP A 27 -6.00 2.29 -9.02
N ALA A 28 -5.86 2.05 -10.32
CA ALA A 28 -5.25 0.83 -10.83
C ALA A 28 -3.81 0.66 -10.31
N LEU A 29 -3.05 1.75 -10.25
CA LEU A 29 -1.71 1.74 -9.69
C LEU A 29 -1.71 1.44 -8.18
N LYS A 30 -2.58 2.09 -7.39
CA LYS A 30 -2.73 1.80 -5.95
C LYS A 30 -3.00 0.32 -5.72
N GLN A 31 -3.93 -0.25 -6.47
CA GLN A 31 -4.26 -1.68 -6.40
C GLN A 31 -3.06 -2.55 -6.79
N SER A 32 -2.33 -2.20 -7.85
CA SER A 32 -1.15 -2.95 -8.28
C SER A 32 -0.05 -2.97 -7.21
N LEU A 33 0.14 -1.86 -6.48
CA LEU A 33 1.10 -1.75 -5.39
C LEU A 33 0.67 -2.61 -4.18
N ILE A 34 -0.62 -2.60 -3.83
CA ILE A 34 -1.17 -3.45 -2.76
C ILE A 34 -0.98 -4.93 -3.12
N LEU A 35 -1.32 -5.32 -4.35
CA LEU A 35 -1.19 -6.69 -4.83
C LEU A 35 0.28 -7.14 -4.86
N ALA A 36 1.19 -6.28 -5.33
CA ALA A 36 2.63 -6.57 -5.34
C ALA A 36 3.17 -6.78 -3.93
N TYR A 37 2.70 -5.98 -2.97
CA TYR A 37 3.05 -6.18 -1.56
C TYR A 37 2.52 -7.52 -1.05
N GLN A 38 1.23 -7.82 -1.23
CA GLN A 38 0.63 -9.08 -0.80
C GLN A 38 1.33 -10.30 -1.38
N LYS A 39 1.64 -10.27 -2.68
CA LYS A 39 2.36 -11.34 -3.38
C LYS A 39 3.70 -11.66 -2.74
N LYS A 40 4.47 -10.64 -2.35
CA LYS A 40 5.77 -10.81 -1.68
C LYS A 40 5.66 -11.58 -0.34
N PHE A 41 4.55 -11.48 0.37
CA PHE A 41 4.33 -12.22 1.62
C PHE A 41 3.79 -13.63 1.37
N GLN A 42 2.94 -13.80 0.34
CA GLN A 42 2.50 -15.12 -0.12
C GLN A 42 3.69 -16.01 -0.55
N GLU A 43 4.67 -15.44 -1.25
CA GLU A 43 5.89 -16.14 -1.69
C GLU A 43 6.76 -16.64 -0.51
N LYS A 44 6.57 -16.09 0.70
CA LYS A 44 7.31 -16.49 1.90
C LYS A 44 6.62 -17.56 2.76
N ASN A 45 5.53 -18.16 2.27
CA ASN A 45 4.63 -19.02 3.06
C ASN A 45 4.07 -18.30 4.31
N ALA A 46 4.04 -16.96 4.30
CA ALA A 46 3.43 -16.17 5.36
C ALA A 46 1.94 -15.99 5.07
N ASN A 47 1.15 -15.83 6.13
CA ASN A 47 -0.31 -15.78 6.08
C ASN A 47 -0.82 -14.68 5.12
N ILE A 48 -1.96 -14.91 4.45
CA ILE A 48 -2.54 -14.04 3.40
C ILE A 48 -3.05 -12.69 3.96
N ASN A 49 -2.99 -12.50 5.27
CA ASN A 49 -3.56 -11.37 6.00
C ASN A 49 -2.73 -10.08 5.95
N ALA A 50 -1.63 -10.04 5.19
CA ALA A 50 -0.83 -8.83 4.99
C ALA A 50 -1.68 -7.74 4.30
N LYS A 51 -2.12 -6.74 5.09
CA LYS A 51 -2.89 -5.59 4.62
C LYS A 51 -1.94 -4.43 4.32
N ALA A 52 -2.20 -3.73 3.22
CA ALA A 52 -1.46 -2.54 2.85
C ALA A 52 -2.41 -1.44 2.40
N ARG A 53 -2.02 -0.20 2.69
CA ARG A 53 -2.72 1.01 2.27
C ARG A 53 -1.77 1.89 1.48
N VAL A 54 -2.26 2.39 0.35
CA VAL A 54 -1.54 3.35 -0.48
C VAL A 54 -2.35 4.64 -0.48
N ASP A 55 -1.74 5.71 0.02
CA ASP A 55 -2.29 7.05 -0.08
C ASP A 55 -1.55 7.79 -1.19
N VAL A 56 -2.32 8.40 -2.10
CA VAL A 56 -1.79 9.27 -3.15
C VAL A 56 -2.36 10.65 -2.93
N ASP A 57 -1.48 11.62 -2.78
CA ASP A 57 -1.83 13.03 -2.77
C ASP A 57 -1.67 13.56 -4.19
N GLU A 58 -2.79 13.76 -4.88
CA GLU A 58 -2.82 14.17 -6.28
C GLU A 58 -2.41 15.63 -6.48
N THR A 59 -2.44 16.44 -5.41
CA THR A 59 -2.10 17.86 -5.49
C THR A 59 -0.59 18.08 -5.54
N ASN A 60 0.15 17.32 -4.74
CA ASN A 60 1.61 17.39 -4.71
C ASN A 60 2.28 16.24 -5.43
N GLY A 61 1.58 15.13 -5.70
CA GLY A 61 2.06 13.89 -6.33
C GLY A 61 2.71 12.89 -5.36
N SER A 62 2.54 13.07 -4.05
CA SER A 62 3.17 12.23 -3.03
C SER A 62 2.46 10.89 -2.91
N ILE A 63 3.23 9.81 -2.95
CA ILE A 63 2.73 8.45 -2.72
C ILE A 63 3.27 7.97 -1.38
N ARG A 64 2.37 7.56 -0.49
CA ARG A 64 2.70 6.98 0.81
C ARG A 64 2.18 5.56 0.88
N PHE A 65 3.08 4.64 1.21
CA PHE A 65 2.79 3.22 1.34
C PHE A 65 2.86 2.82 2.81
N TYR A 66 1.81 2.19 3.30
CA TYR A 66 1.68 1.78 4.70
C TYR A 66 1.36 0.29 4.78
N ALA A 67 2.10 -0.43 5.62
CA ALA A 67 1.66 -1.74 6.09
C ALA A 67 0.62 -1.52 7.20
N GLN A 68 -0.52 -2.19 7.09
CA GLN A 68 -1.54 -2.18 8.13
C GLN A 68 -1.36 -3.44 8.98
N LYS A 69 -1.30 -3.25 10.30
CA LYS A 69 -1.20 -4.32 11.26
C LYS A 69 -2.42 -4.31 12.18
N ASP A 70 -2.88 -5.50 12.53
CA ASP A 70 -3.95 -5.69 13.49
C ASP A 70 -3.37 -5.52 14.91
N VAL A 71 -4.01 -4.66 15.71
CA VAL A 71 -3.55 -4.36 17.08
C VAL A 71 -4.11 -5.40 18.03
N ILE A 72 -3.23 -6.06 18.78
CA ILE A 72 -3.58 -7.16 19.69
C ILE A 72 -3.07 -6.90 21.12
N ASP A 73 -3.78 -7.39 22.13
CA ASP A 73 -3.36 -7.22 23.54
C ASP A 73 -2.25 -8.19 23.94
N LYS A 74 -2.30 -9.44 23.44
CA LYS A 74 -1.34 -10.51 23.74
C LYS A 74 -1.12 -11.39 22.51
N PRO A 75 0.09 -11.90 22.27
CA PRO A 75 0.35 -12.83 21.18
C PRO A 75 -0.34 -14.17 21.45
N ASP A 76 -0.93 -14.76 20.43
CA ASP A 76 -1.36 -16.16 20.44
C ASP A 76 -0.17 -17.04 20.09
N ASP A 77 0.17 -17.99 20.96
CA ASP A 77 1.34 -18.87 20.77
C ASP A 77 1.31 -19.67 19.45
N ASN A 78 0.12 -19.94 18.90
CA ASN A 78 -0.04 -20.73 17.68
C ASN A 78 -0.32 -19.90 16.42
N SER A 79 -0.73 -18.63 16.56
CA SER A 79 -1.15 -17.82 15.42
C SER A 79 -0.54 -16.42 15.36
N TYR A 80 0.30 -16.04 16.33
CA TYR A 80 0.95 -14.74 16.33
C TYR A 80 1.91 -14.59 15.16
N ASP A 81 1.75 -13.52 14.39
CA ASP A 81 2.62 -13.18 13.28
C ASP A 81 2.90 -11.68 13.22
N SER A 82 4.13 -11.32 13.56
CA SER A 82 4.62 -9.94 13.53
C SER A 82 4.57 -9.26 12.16
N SER A 83 4.33 -10.00 11.07
CA SER A 83 4.16 -9.44 9.73
C SER A 83 2.85 -8.70 9.54
N TYR A 84 1.77 -9.12 10.21
CA TYR A 84 0.45 -8.47 10.14
C TYR A 84 -0.15 -8.12 11.51
N GLU A 85 0.52 -8.43 12.63
CA GLU A 85 0.07 -8.08 13.98
C GLU A 85 1.07 -7.18 14.70
N ILE A 86 0.56 -6.36 15.63
CA ILE A 86 1.34 -5.51 16.52
C ILE A 86 0.72 -5.48 17.91
N LEU A 87 1.54 -5.52 18.96
CA LEU A 87 1.05 -5.42 20.33
C LEU A 87 0.52 -4.02 20.62
N LEU A 88 -0.54 -3.93 21.43
CA LEU A 88 -1.12 -2.66 21.87
C LEU A 88 -0.08 -1.76 22.56
N SER A 89 0.87 -2.35 23.28
CA SER A 89 1.98 -1.63 23.91
C SER A 89 2.93 -0.97 22.91
N ASP A 90 3.11 -1.58 21.73
CA ASP A 90 4.00 -1.07 20.70
C ASP A 90 3.26 -0.13 19.73
N ALA A 91 1.98 -0.37 19.48
CA ALA A 91 1.14 0.51 18.66
C ALA A 91 0.90 1.90 19.29
N LYS A 92 1.05 2.01 20.62
CA LYS A 92 0.90 3.27 21.36
C LYS A 92 2.17 4.12 21.43
N LYS A 93 3.30 3.61 20.95
CA LYS A 93 4.58 4.35 20.90
C LYS A 93 4.65 5.20 19.64
#